data_AF-A0A3M0HNH5-F1
#
_entry.id   AF-A0A3M0HNH5-F1
#
_cell.length_a   1.000
_cell.length_b   1.000
_cell.length_c   1.000
_cell.angle_alpha   90.00
_cell.angle_beta   90.00
_cell.angle_gamma   90.00
#
_symmetry.space_group_name_H-M   'P 1'
#
loop_
_entity.id
_entity.type
_entity.pdbx_description
1 polymer ?
#
loop_
_entity_poly.entity_id
_entity_poly.type
_entity_poly.pdbx_seq_one_letter_code
_entity_poly.pdbx_strand_id
1 'polypeptide(L)'
;MGTSEAEPLCLDLTWGQVPQAVDSLPLVFADSPWVATDMGDPCASFTWVEALPYGATVSSPTHLLFFHDAEYLGTATSEPYGFTSVAAQSADTITVSYRWPLAADANANPTGGPATIDYRWDGTQVT
;
A
#
# COMPACT_ATOMS: atom_id res chain seq x y z
N MET A 1 -17.95 35.87 -3.53
CA MET A 1 -17.67 34.71 -2.67
C MET A 1 -17.18 33.62 -3.61
N GLY A 2 -15.87 33.56 -3.83
CA GLY A 2 -15.27 32.55 -4.70
C GLY A 2 -15.18 31.25 -3.93
N THR A 3 -15.81 30.20 -4.44
CA THR A 3 -15.60 28.84 -3.97
C THR A 3 -14.13 28.50 -4.20
N SER A 4 -13.41 28.29 -3.11
CA SER A 4 -12.08 27.68 -3.13
C SER A 4 -12.27 26.22 -3.51
N GLU A 5 -12.38 25.94 -4.80
CA GLU A 5 -12.22 24.59 -5.33
C GLU A 5 -10.74 24.25 -5.10
N ALA A 6 -10.46 23.48 -4.05
CA ALA A 6 -9.11 23.02 -3.80
C ALA A 6 -8.66 22.23 -5.04
N GLU A 7 -7.60 22.69 -5.71
CA GLU A 7 -6.95 21.87 -6.74
C GLU A 7 -6.63 20.52 -6.11
N PRO A 8 -6.92 19.38 -6.78
CA PRO A 8 -6.63 18.08 -6.21
C PRO A 8 -5.12 17.99 -5.96
N LEU A 9 -4.75 17.98 -4.68
CA LEU A 9 -3.37 17.80 -4.25
C LEU A 9 -2.99 16.36 -4.57
N CYS A 10 -2.24 16.17 -5.66
CA CYS A 10 -1.67 14.86 -5.96
C CYS A 10 -0.71 14.44 -4.86
N LEU A 11 -0.77 13.16 -4.48
CA LEU A 11 0.10 12.56 -3.48
C LEU A 11 1.55 12.52 -3.99
N ASP A 12 2.51 12.72 -3.08
CA ASP A 12 3.94 12.59 -3.38
C ASP A 12 4.55 11.52 -2.47
N LEU A 13 5.35 10.60 -3.02
CA LEU A 13 5.98 9.50 -2.27
C LEU A 13 6.93 10.00 -1.18
N THR A 14 7.56 11.15 -1.42
CA THR A 14 8.68 11.66 -0.64
C THR A 14 8.31 12.83 0.28
N TRP A 15 7.08 13.34 0.18
CA TRP A 15 6.59 14.49 0.93
C TRP A 15 5.17 14.28 1.45
N GLY A 16 4.69 15.24 2.25
CA GLY A 16 3.32 15.26 2.74
C GLY A 16 3.02 14.14 3.74
N GLN A 17 1.87 13.48 3.57
CA GLN A 17 1.41 12.44 4.49
C GLN A 17 2.11 11.10 4.31
N VAL A 18 2.74 10.82 3.15
CA VAL A 18 3.34 9.50 2.89
C VAL A 18 4.46 9.15 3.88
N PRO A 19 5.48 10.00 4.10
CA PRO A 19 6.52 9.69 5.07
C PRO A 19 5.97 9.51 6.48
N GLN A 20 4.99 10.33 6.88
CA GLN A 20 4.36 10.24 8.21
C GLN A 20 3.60 8.92 8.40
N ALA A 21 2.85 8.51 7.38
CA ALA A 21 2.10 7.26 7.39
C ALA A 21 3.05 6.04 7.44
N VAL A 22 4.13 6.06 6.65
CA VAL A 22 5.13 4.99 6.63
C VAL A 22 5.90 4.91 7.94
N ASP A 23 6.30 6.05 8.52
CA ASP A 23 7.00 6.09 9.82
C ASP A 23 6.11 5.67 11.00
N SER A 24 4.78 5.71 10.84
CA SER A 24 3.83 5.27 11.86
C SER A 24 3.69 3.74 11.97
N LEU A 25 4.20 3.00 10.98
CA LEU A 25 4.07 1.55 10.92
C LEU A 25 4.96 0.88 12.00
N PRO A 26 4.47 -0.16 12.69
CA PRO A 26 5.29 -0.96 13.58
C PRO A 26 6.48 -1.58 12.84
N LEU A 27 7.68 -1.46 13.39
CA LEU A 27 8.87 -2.08 12.81
C LEU A 27 8.82 -3.60 12.96
N VAL A 28 9.06 -4.32 11.85
CA VAL A 28 9.25 -5.79 11.87
C VAL A 28 10.71 -6.15 12.13
N PHE A 29 11.64 -5.29 11.70
CA PHE A 29 13.07 -5.43 11.93
C PHE A 29 13.59 -4.18 12.65
N ALA A 30 14.30 -4.36 13.76
CA ALA A 30 14.72 -3.24 14.62
C ALA A 30 15.57 -2.19 13.91
N ASP A 31 16.40 -2.62 12.95
CA ASP A 31 17.37 -1.76 12.25
C ASP A 31 17.00 -1.51 10.77
N SER A 32 15.79 -1.86 10.34
CA SER A 32 15.33 -1.62 8.97
C SER A 32 14.01 -0.86 8.97
N PRO A 33 14.04 0.47 8.73
CA PRO A 33 12.82 1.27 8.66
C PRO A 33 12.03 0.90 7.41
N TRP A 34 10.73 1.17 7.46
CA TRP A 34 9.88 1.15 6.28
C TRP A 34 10.25 2.30 5.34
N VAL A 35 10.17 2.04 4.04
CA VAL A 35 10.41 3.02 2.98
C VAL A 35 9.28 2.90 1.98
N ALA A 36 8.69 4.03 1.59
CA ALA A 36 7.74 4.08 0.48
C ALA A 36 8.49 3.76 -0.83
N THR A 37 8.09 2.71 -1.53
CA THR A 37 8.81 2.20 -2.71
C THR A 37 8.04 2.35 -4.01
N ASP A 38 6.71 2.31 -3.94
CA ASP A 38 5.84 2.42 -5.12
C ASP A 38 4.49 3.04 -4.74
N MET A 39 3.75 3.51 -5.73
CA MET A 39 2.39 4.02 -5.56
C MET A 39 1.53 3.82 -6.80
N GLY A 40 0.21 3.86 -6.57
CA GLY A 40 -0.77 3.99 -7.64
C GLY A 40 -0.75 5.37 -8.29
N ASP A 41 -1.82 5.72 -9.00
CA ASP A 41 -2.01 7.07 -9.54
C ASP A 41 -1.99 8.10 -8.37
N PRO A 42 -1.02 9.02 -8.31
CA PRO A 42 -0.92 9.99 -7.22
C PRO A 42 -2.06 11.00 -7.21
N CYS A 43 -2.71 11.24 -8.35
CA CYS A 43 -3.77 12.23 -8.49
C CYS A 43 -5.17 11.60 -8.40
N ALA A 44 -5.27 10.28 -8.24
CA ALA A 44 -6.54 9.62 -7.99
C ALA A 44 -7.03 9.93 -6.59
N SER A 45 -8.33 10.19 -6.44
CA SER A 45 -8.95 10.40 -5.14
C SER A 45 -8.77 9.21 -4.21
N PHE A 46 -8.71 7.97 -4.72
CA PHE A 46 -8.34 6.79 -3.92
C PHE A 46 -7.10 6.13 -4.50
N THR A 47 -6.03 6.06 -3.70
CA THR A 47 -4.74 5.52 -4.14
C THR A 47 -4.04 4.72 -3.06
N TRP A 48 -2.94 4.07 -3.42
CA TRP A 48 -2.14 3.25 -2.53
C TRP A 48 -0.67 3.65 -2.57
N VAL A 49 0.04 3.37 -1.48
CA VAL A 49 1.49 3.41 -1.39
C VAL A 49 1.97 2.06 -0.88
N GLU A 50 2.99 1.51 -1.55
CA GLU A 50 3.73 0.36 -1.07
C GLU A 50 4.84 0.80 -0.12
N ALA A 51 4.91 0.16 1.03
CA ALA A 51 6.00 0.29 1.97
C ALA A 51 6.70 -1.04 2.18
N LEU A 52 8.02 -1.01 2.01
CA LEU A 52 8.93 -2.15 2.18
C LEU A 52 10.03 -1.80 3.19
N PRO A 53 10.55 -2.77 3.96
CA PRO A 53 11.73 -2.53 4.78
C PRO A 53 12.92 -2.16 3.89
N TYR A 54 13.80 -1.30 4.38
CA TYR A 54 15.04 -0.98 3.67
C TYR A 54 15.85 -2.25 3.36
N GLY A 55 16.21 -2.43 2.08
CA GLY A 55 16.92 -3.63 1.59
C GLY A 55 16.02 -4.84 1.32
N ALA A 56 14.69 -4.63 1.19
CA ALA A 56 13.73 -5.67 0.91
C ALA A 56 14.01 -6.48 -0.37
N THR A 57 13.51 -7.71 -0.37
CA THR A 57 13.43 -8.62 -1.51
C THR A 57 11.98 -8.99 -1.75
N VAL A 58 11.67 -9.75 -2.81
CA VAL A 58 10.30 -10.16 -3.13
C VAL A 58 9.58 -10.92 -2.00
N SER A 59 10.34 -11.60 -1.12
CA SER A 59 9.80 -12.34 0.03
C SER A 59 9.68 -11.51 1.31
N SER A 60 10.15 -10.26 1.29
CA SER A 60 10.10 -9.37 2.44
C SER A 60 8.66 -8.96 2.75
N PRO A 61 8.35 -8.65 4.02
CA PRO A 61 7.02 -8.17 4.39
C PRO A 61 6.71 -6.86 3.66
N THR A 62 5.51 -6.74 3.11
CA THR A 62 5.03 -5.55 2.41
C THR A 62 3.78 -5.02 3.11
N HIS A 63 3.75 -3.71 3.36
CA HIS A 63 2.51 -3.00 3.64
C HIS A 63 2.02 -2.29 2.38
N LEU A 64 0.71 -2.34 2.17
CA LEU A 64 0.02 -1.41 1.28
C LEU A 64 -0.80 -0.46 2.15
N LEU A 65 -0.57 0.84 1.96
CA LEU A 65 -1.21 1.93 2.69
C LEU A 65 -2.19 2.60 1.74
N PHE A 66 -3.42 2.82 2.18
CA PHE A 66 -4.44 3.50 1.38
C PHE A 66 -4.55 4.97 1.73
N PHE A 67 -4.77 5.77 0.70
CA PHE A 67 -4.93 7.21 0.81
C PHE A 67 -6.19 7.65 0.07
N HIS A 68 -6.89 8.64 0.61
CA HIS A 68 -7.92 9.35 -0.12
C HIS A 68 -7.71 10.86 -0.07
N ASP A 69 -7.69 11.52 -1.23
CA ASP A 69 -7.37 12.96 -1.37
C ASP A 69 -6.13 13.37 -0.56
N ALA A 70 -5.06 12.57 -0.67
CA ALA A 70 -3.80 12.69 0.06
C ALA A 70 -3.87 12.53 1.61
N GLU A 71 -4.99 12.09 2.16
CA GLU A 71 -5.12 11.70 3.57
C GLU A 71 -4.92 10.20 3.76
N TYR A 72 -4.17 9.81 4.80
CA TYR A 72 -3.91 8.40 5.11
C TYR A 72 -5.13 7.73 5.77
N LEU A 73 -5.58 6.60 5.21
CA LEU A 73 -6.75 5.87 5.68
C LEU A 73 -6.42 4.65 6.55
N GLY A 74 -5.26 4.04 6.32
CA GLY A 74 -4.86 2.80 6.99
C GLY A 74 -4.15 1.84 6.05
N THR A 75 -3.78 0.67 6.57
CA THR A 75 -3.17 -0.41 5.80
C THR A 75 -4.22 -1.36 5.25
N ALA A 76 -3.90 -2.03 4.13
CA ALA A 76 -4.73 -3.08 3.56
C ALA A 76 -4.97 -4.25 4.54
N THR A 77 -3.97 -4.55 5.36
CA THR A 77 -4.01 -5.61 6.37
C THR A 77 -3.31 -5.13 7.64
N SER A 78 -3.70 -5.66 8.80
CA SER A 78 -3.10 -5.29 10.09
C SER A 78 -1.65 -5.75 10.23
N GLU A 79 -1.28 -6.85 9.58
CA GLU A 79 0.08 -7.39 9.52
C GLU A 79 0.60 -7.34 8.08
N PRO A 80 1.89 -7.08 7.86
CA PRO A 80 2.45 -7.08 6.52
C PRO A 80 2.66 -8.50 6.00
N TYR A 81 2.49 -8.68 4.68
CA TYR A 81 2.67 -9.96 4.00
C TYR A 81 3.67 -9.84 2.87
N GLY A 82 4.54 -10.84 2.72
CA GLY A 82 5.39 -10.95 1.53
C GLY A 82 4.60 -11.36 0.30
N PHE A 83 5.19 -11.18 -0.88
CA PHE A 83 4.56 -11.47 -2.17
C PHE A 83 3.20 -10.80 -2.36
N THR A 84 3.07 -9.59 -1.81
CA THR A 84 1.93 -8.69 -2.01
C THR A 84 2.19 -7.86 -3.26
N SER A 85 1.21 -7.75 -4.14
CA SER A 85 1.28 -6.83 -5.29
C SER A 85 -0.09 -6.29 -5.65
N VAL A 86 -0.16 -5.06 -6.14
CA VAL A 86 -1.40 -4.50 -6.68
C VAL A 86 -1.62 -5.02 -8.10
N ALA A 87 -2.80 -5.59 -8.36
CA ALA A 87 -3.18 -6.11 -9.67
C ALA A 87 -3.94 -5.08 -10.51
N ALA A 88 -4.73 -4.21 -9.87
CA ALA A 88 -5.48 -3.14 -10.55
C ALA A 88 -5.84 -2.00 -9.58
N GLN A 89 -6.08 -0.82 -10.15
CA GLN A 89 -6.64 0.35 -9.48
C GLN A 89 -7.75 0.95 -10.34
N SER A 90 -8.87 1.31 -9.71
CA SER A 90 -9.95 2.14 -10.26
C SER A 90 -10.11 3.40 -9.39
N ALA A 91 -11.14 4.21 -9.69
CA ALA A 91 -11.44 5.43 -8.92
C ALA A 91 -11.78 5.17 -7.44
N ASP A 92 -12.30 3.99 -7.10
CA ASP A 92 -12.82 3.65 -5.77
C ASP A 92 -12.35 2.28 -5.27
N THR A 93 -11.65 1.49 -6.11
CA THR A 93 -11.30 0.10 -5.79
C THR A 93 -9.83 -0.16 -6.13
N ILE A 94 -9.12 -0.82 -5.22
CA ILE A 94 -7.76 -1.30 -5.43
C ILE A 94 -7.75 -2.81 -5.22
N THR A 95 -7.38 -3.53 -6.27
CA THR A 95 -7.33 -4.99 -6.26
C THR A 95 -5.92 -5.44 -5.91
N VAL A 96 -5.76 -6.12 -4.78
CA VAL A 96 -4.47 -6.63 -4.29
C VAL A 96 -4.42 -8.14 -4.43
N SER A 97 -3.30 -8.63 -4.95
CA SER A 97 -2.97 -10.04 -5.07
C SER A 97 -1.94 -10.43 -4.00
N TYR A 98 -2.27 -11.47 -3.23
CA TYR A 98 -1.39 -12.06 -2.23
C TYR A 98 -0.98 -13.48 -2.64
N ARG A 99 0.30 -13.80 -2.50
CA ARG A 99 0.85 -15.14 -2.71
C ARG A 99 1.61 -15.62 -1.47
N TRP A 100 1.89 -16.92 -1.42
CA TRP A 100 2.64 -17.51 -0.31
C TRP A 100 3.43 -18.75 -0.76
N PRO A 101 4.59 -19.01 -0.13
CA PRO A 101 5.36 -20.21 -0.42
C PRO A 101 4.67 -21.44 0.18
N LEU A 102 4.65 -22.53 -0.57
CA LEU A 102 4.34 -23.87 -0.07
C LEU A 102 5.60 -24.56 0.45
N ALA A 103 5.44 -25.67 1.17
CA ALA A 103 6.55 -26.34 1.85
C ALA A 103 7.72 -26.77 0.92
N ALA A 104 7.45 -27.00 -0.37
CA ALA A 104 8.45 -27.39 -1.36
C ALA A 104 9.01 -26.20 -2.18
N ASP A 105 8.49 -24.99 -1.97
CA ASP A 105 8.89 -23.82 -2.75
C ASP A 105 10.23 -23.27 -2.28
N ALA A 106 10.99 -22.70 -3.21
CA ALA A 106 12.10 -21.84 -2.85
C ALA A 106 11.56 -20.54 -2.23
N ASN A 107 12.29 -19.98 -1.27
CA ASN A 107 11.85 -18.79 -0.54
C ASN A 107 11.53 -17.57 -1.42
N ALA A 108 12.08 -17.48 -2.63
CA ALA A 108 11.82 -16.36 -3.55
C ALA A 108 10.85 -16.72 -4.71
N ASN A 109 10.28 -17.92 -4.72
CA ASN A 109 9.45 -18.41 -5.83
C ASN A 109 8.21 -19.16 -5.31
N PRO A 110 7.22 -18.44 -4.75
CA PRO A 110 6.01 -19.04 -4.23
C PRO A 110 5.10 -19.55 -5.36
N THR A 111 4.47 -20.69 -5.12
CA THR A 111 3.44 -21.27 -6.01
C THR A 111 2.04 -21.22 -5.40
N GLY A 112 1.90 -20.84 -4.12
CA GLY A 112 0.61 -20.62 -3.47
C GLY A 112 -0.06 -19.31 -3.91
N GLY A 113 -1.38 -19.34 -4.02
CA GLY A 113 -2.20 -18.21 -4.50
C GLY A 113 -2.27 -18.09 -6.04
N PRO A 114 -2.59 -16.90 -6.58
CA PRO A 114 -2.91 -15.69 -5.83
C PRO A 114 -4.29 -15.76 -5.18
N ALA A 115 -4.39 -15.22 -3.97
CA ALA A 115 -5.66 -14.76 -3.42
C ALA A 115 -5.81 -13.28 -3.75
N THR A 116 -6.92 -12.92 -4.38
CA THR A 116 -7.20 -11.54 -4.80
C THR A 116 -8.26 -10.94 -3.89
N ILE A 117 -7.98 -9.76 -3.36
CA ILE A 117 -8.89 -9.00 -2.50
C ILE A 117 -9.12 -7.63 -3.13
N ASP A 118 -10.37 -7.23 -3.25
CA ASP A 118 -10.77 -5.90 -3.69
C ASP A 118 -11.01 -5.03 -2.47
N TYR A 119 -10.17 -4.02 -2.30
CA TYR A 119 -10.32 -3.00 -1.26
C TYR A 119 -11.08 -1.82 -1.86
N ARG A 120 -12.27 -1.55 -1.36
CA ARG A 120 -13.13 -0.50 -1.91
C ARG A 120 -13.33 0.63 -0.92
N TRP A 121 -13.15 1.85 -1.39
CA TRP A 121 -13.55 3.06 -0.67
C TRP A 121 -15.06 3.27 -0.78
N ASP A 122 -15.75 3.29 0.37
CA ASP A 122 -17.21 3.50 0.42
C ASP A 122 -17.63 4.97 0.67
N GLY A 123 -16.65 5.88 0.74
CA GLY A 123 -16.85 7.28 1.11
C GLY A 123 -16.56 7.58 2.59
N THR A 124 -16.40 6.55 3.42
CA THR A 124 -16.08 6.69 4.86
C THR A 124 -14.92 5.83 5.30
N GLN A 125 -14.77 4.63 4.73
CA GLN A 125 -13.70 3.69 5.06
C GLN A 125 -13.38 2.80 3.85
N VAL A 126 -12.28 2.06 3.98
CA VAL A 126 -11.95 0.98 3.05
C VAL A 126 -12.60 -0.31 3.56
N THR A 127 -13.35 -0.99 2.68
CA THR A 127 -14.04 -2.26 2.95
C THR A 127 -13.56 -3.38 2.04
#